data_AF-A0A356IG60-F1
#
_entry.id   AF-A0A356IG60-F1
#
_cell.length_a   1.000
_cell.length_b   1.000
_cell.length_c   1.000
_cell.angle_alpha   90.00
_cell.angle_beta   90.00
_cell.angle_gamma   90.00
#
_symmetry.space_group_name_H-M   'P 1'
#
loop_
_entity.id
_entity.type
_entity.pdbx_description
1 polymer ?
#
loop_
_entity_poly.entity_id
_entity_poly.type
_entity_poly.pdbx_seq_one_letter_code
_entity_poly.pdbx_strand_id
1 'polypeptide(L)' 'MLSFHRLYIVKLWRFDVAHHKILGKDYTTPDLVAKVTGQAKYAEDFRAEGMVFAKLLLSPMPHARITRI' A
#
# COMPACT_ATOMS: atom_id res chain seq x y z
N MET A 1 -0.76 58.87 -2.86
CA MET A 1 -0.97 58.43 -4.25
C MET A 1 -0.01 57.29 -4.54
N LEU A 2 -0.15 56.16 -3.84
CA LEU A 2 -0.91 54.97 -4.26
C LEU A 2 -0.36 54.34 -5.55
N SER A 3 0.48 53.31 -5.41
CA SER A 3 0.27 51.99 -6.07
C SER A 3 1.50 51.08 -5.93
N PHE A 4 1.85 50.69 -4.70
CA PHE A 4 2.90 49.68 -4.42
C PHE A 4 2.32 48.35 -3.93
N HIS A 5 1.06 48.03 -4.26
CA HIS A 5 0.32 46.91 -3.67
C HIS A 5 -0.33 45.96 -4.69
N ARG A 6 0.11 45.97 -5.95
CA ARG A 6 -0.50 45.15 -7.02
C ARG A 6 0.49 44.28 -7.77
N LEU A 7 1.52 43.76 -7.11
CA LEU A 7 2.40 42.72 -7.69
C LEU A 7 2.72 41.55 -6.75
N TYR A 8 2.34 41.60 -5.46
CA TYR A 8 2.66 40.55 -4.50
C TYR A 8 1.62 39.42 -4.43
N ILE A 9 0.41 39.61 -4.99
CA ILE A 9 -0.67 38.60 -4.95
C ILE A 9 -0.59 37.57 -6.08
N VAL A 10 -0.02 37.90 -7.24
CA VAL A 10 0.03 36.95 -8.38
C VAL A 10 1.19 35.94 -8.24
N LYS A 11 2.24 36.28 -7.48
CA LYS A 11 3.40 35.39 -7.30
C LYS A 11 3.20 34.33 -6.21
N LEU A 12 2.16 34.45 -5.39
CA LEU A 12 1.90 33.56 -4.25
C LEU A 12 1.03 32.34 -4.58
N TRP A 13 0.47 32.28 -5.80
CA TRP A 13 -0.43 31.18 -6.23
C TRP A 13 0.18 30.25 -7.29
N ARG A 14 1.49 30.31 -7.53
CA ARG A 14 2.13 29.25 -8.30
C ARG A 14 2.28 28.03 -7.39
N PHE A 15 1.21 27.24 -7.33
CA PHE A 15 1.26 25.84 -6.90
C PHE A 15 2.29 25.16 -7.79
N ASP A 16 3.53 25.09 -7.31
CA ASP A 16 4.60 24.36 -7.96
C ASP A 16 4.22 22.88 -7.87
N VAL A 17 3.80 22.30 -9.01
CA VAL A 17 3.42 20.89 -9.12
C VAL A 17 4.70 20.04 -9.11
N ALA A 18 5.46 20.10 -8.01
CA ALA A 18 6.71 19.38 -7.82
C ALA A 18 6.52 18.11 -6.96
N HIS A 19 5.37 17.45 -7.05
CA HIS A 19 5.07 16.27 -6.24
C HIS A 19 4.72 15.01 -7.05
N HIS A 20 5.14 14.95 -8.31
CA HIS A 20 4.79 13.84 -9.19
C HIS A 20 6.02 13.29 -9.94
N LYS A 21 7.12 13.05 -9.19
CA LYS A 21 8.41 12.60 -9.75
C LYS A 21 8.32 11.30 -10.58
N ILE A 22 7.34 10.45 -10.26
CA ILE A 22 7.13 9.11 -10.83
C ILE A 22 5.81 8.96 -11.61
N LEU A 23 4.96 10.00 -11.67
CA LEU A 23 3.70 9.87 -12.41
C LEU A 23 3.96 9.90 -13.92
N GLY A 24 3.37 8.95 -14.64
CA GLY A 24 3.50 8.84 -16.10
C GLY A 24 4.85 8.33 -16.60
N LYS A 25 5.67 7.72 -15.74
CA LYS A 25 6.96 7.13 -16.11
C LYS A 25 6.97 5.65 -15.78
N ASP A 26 7.57 4.85 -16.65
CA ASP A 26 7.92 3.47 -16.33
C ASP A 26 9.05 3.49 -15.28
N TYR A 27 8.75 3.03 -14.07
CA TYR A 27 9.74 2.90 -13.00
C TYR A 27 9.71 1.49 -12.42
N THR A 28 10.89 0.99 -12.06
CA THR A 28 11.01 -0.30 -11.39
C THR A 28 10.68 -0.13 -9.91
N THR A 29 9.61 -0.76 -9.46
CA THR A 29 9.26 -0.81 -8.03
C THR A 29 10.37 -1.55 -7.26
N PRO A 30 10.80 -1.07 -6.07
CA PRO A 30 11.89 -1.70 -5.31
C PRO A 30 11.67 -3.20 -5.01
N ASP A 31 10.42 -3.63 -4.87
CA ASP A 31 10.04 -5.04 -4.65
C ASP A 31 9.87 -5.87 -5.93
N LEU A 32 9.93 -5.26 -7.13
CA LEU A 32 9.65 -5.94 -8.40
C LEU A 32 10.62 -7.11 -8.61
N VAL A 33 11.92 -6.87 -8.42
CA VAL A 33 12.96 -7.89 -8.59
C VAL A 33 12.74 -9.06 -7.64
N ALA A 34 12.45 -8.79 -6.36
CA ALA A 34 12.24 -9.84 -5.37
C ALA A 34 11.00 -10.70 -5.69
N LYS A 35 9.94 -10.09 -6.23
CA LYS A 35 8.73 -10.79 -6.65
C LYS A 35 8.96 -11.69 -7.86
N VAL A 36 9.65 -11.21 -8.90
CA VAL A 36 9.88 -12.00 -10.13
C VAL A 36 10.95 -13.07 -9.98
N THR A 37 11.90 -12.88 -9.06
CA THR A 37 12.97 -13.85 -8.78
C THR A 37 12.60 -14.87 -7.69
N GLY A 38 11.41 -14.76 -7.09
CA GLY A 38 10.98 -15.63 -5.99
C GLY A 38 11.73 -15.41 -4.67
N GLN A 39 12.49 -14.31 -4.56
CA GLN A 39 13.21 -13.96 -3.32
C GLN A 39 12.29 -13.25 -2.29
N ALA A 40 11.14 -12.76 -2.73
CA ALA A 40 10.11 -12.22 -1.84
C ALA A 40 9.51 -13.37 -1.01
N LYS A 41 9.63 -13.28 0.32
CA LYS A 41 9.01 -14.22 1.25
C LYS A 41 7.60 -13.77 1.60
N TYR A 42 6.64 -14.67 1.47
CA TYR A 42 5.25 -14.47 1.88
C TYR A 42 4.98 -15.17 3.21
N ALA A 43 3.82 -14.92 3.81
CA ALA A 43 3.48 -15.39 5.17
C ALA A 43 3.66 -16.91 5.33
N GLU A 44 3.40 -17.67 4.26
CA GLU A 44 3.49 -19.11 4.18
C GLU A 44 4.93 -19.65 4.11
N ASP A 45 5.89 -18.82 3.70
CA ASP A 45 7.31 -19.21 3.55
C ASP A 45 8.06 -19.14 4.89
N PHE A 46 7.49 -18.47 5.89
CA PHE A 46 8.09 -18.35 7.21
C PHE A 46 7.82 -19.62 8.03
N ARG A 47 8.90 -20.27 8.47
CA ARG A 47 8.86 -21.37 9.44
C ARG A 47 9.74 -21.03 10.63
N ALA A 48 9.18 -21.17 11.83
CA ALA A 48 9.88 -20.99 13.10
C ALA A 48 10.00 -22.33 13.83
N GLU A 49 11.02 -22.49 14.67
CA GLU A 49 11.16 -23.66 15.53
C GLU A 49 9.96 -23.75 16.49
N GLY A 50 9.31 -24.92 16.55
CA GLY A 50 8.11 -25.13 17.38
C GLY A 50 6.81 -24.55 16.80
N MET A 51 6.78 -24.11 15.54
CA MET A 51 5.55 -23.59 14.91
C MET A 51 4.44 -24.65 14.82
N VAL A 52 3.26 -24.30 15.33
CA VAL A 52 2.06 -25.14 15.26
C VAL A 52 1.22 -24.82 14.03
N PHE A 53 0.71 -25.86 13.37
CA PHE A 53 -0.19 -25.73 12.23
C PHE A 53 -1.63 -25.92 12.68
N ALA A 54 -2.50 -24.98 12.34
CA ALA A 54 -3.93 -25.06 12.61
C ALA A 54 -4.71 -25.13 11.30
N LYS A 55 -5.87 -25.80 11.34
CA LYS A 55 -6.84 -25.81 10.25
C LYS A 55 -8.17 -25.28 10.77
N LEU A 56 -8.82 -24.44 9.96
CA LEU A 56 -10.14 -23.92 10.29
C LEU A 56 -11.19 -25.02 10.13
N LEU A 57 -12.00 -25.23 11.18
CA LEU A 57 -13.22 -26.03 11.11
C LEU A 57 -14.38 -25.10 10.73
N LEU A 58 -14.70 -25.08 9.43
CA LEU A 58 -15.74 -24.21 8.89
C LEU A 58 -17.08 -24.92 8.83
N SER A 59 -18.16 -24.17 9.02
CA SER A 59 -19.52 -24.68 8.81
C SER A 59 -19.75 -24.97 7.32
N PRO A 60 -20.24 -26.17 6.95
CA PRO A 60 -20.66 -26.43 5.57
C PRO A 60 -22.02 -25.78 5.23
N MET A 61 -22.76 -25.29 6.24
CA MET A 61 -24.09 -24.70 6.07
C MET A 61 -24.00 -23.16 6.11
N PRO A 62 -24.66 -22.43 5.18
CA PRO A 62 -24.68 -20.96 5.17
C PRO A 62 -25.36 -20.34 6.39
N HIS A 63 -26.33 -21.03 6.99
CA HIS A 63 -27.01 -20.60 8.21
C HIS A 63 -27.36 -21.82 9.07
N ALA A 64 -26.89 -21.83 10.31
CA ALA A 64 -27.18 -22.87 11.28
C ALA A 64 -26.99 -22.34 12.70
N ARG A 65 -27.70 -22.93 13.67
CA ARG A 65 -27.48 -22.68 15.10
C ARG A 65 -26.51 -23.74 15.64
N ILE A 66 -25.34 -23.32 16.11
CA ILE A 66 -24.37 -24.22 16.76
C ILE A 66 -24.86 -24.50 18.19
N THR A 67 -25.05 -25.78 18.52
CA THR A 67 -25.50 -26.22 19.85
C THR A 67 -24.38 -26.77 20.72
N ARG A 68 -23.26 -27.20 20.12
CA ARG A 68 -22.04 -27.68 20.78
C ARG A 68 -20.85 -27.57 19.82
N ILE A 69 -19.65 -27.39 20.37
CA ILE A 69 -18.36 -27.40 19.64
C ILE A 69 -17.69 -28.75 19.86
#